data_AF-X1EGV1-F1
#
_entry.id   AF-X1EGV1-F1
#
_cell.length_a   1.000
_cell.length_b   1.000
_cell.length_c   1.000
_cell.angle_alpha   90.00
_cell.angle_beta   90.00
_cell.angle_gamma   90.00
#
_symmetry.space_group_name_H-M   'P 1'
#
loop_
_entity.id
_entity.type
_entity.pdbx_description
1 polymer ?
#
loop_
_entity_poly.entity_id
_entity_poly.type
_entity_poly.pdbx_seq_one_letter_code
_entity_poly.pdbx_strand_id
1 'polypeptide(L)'
;MREIKFRAWNKESKKMGDGESLASWCLTELNNGIAMGLAGMHQERYDNREDFHSHLEIMQYTGLKDSLNNEEYFGDIIQEDGYSKRIIEDGASAVLFVSIENKNDIKY
;
A
#
# COMPACT_ATOMS: atom_id res chain seq x y z
N MET A 1 19.17 -5.28 -13.83
CA MET A 1 18.74 -5.55 -12.44
C MET A 1 17.72 -4.49 -12.08
N ARG A 2 16.51 -4.85 -11.63
CA ARG A 2 15.47 -3.86 -11.26
C ARG A 2 15.65 -3.41 -9.81
N GLU A 3 15.27 -2.17 -9.50
CA GLU A 3 15.27 -1.66 -8.14
C GLU A 3 14.18 -2.35 -7.29
N ILE A 4 14.50 -2.65 -6.04
CA ILE A 4 13.57 -3.21 -5.04
C ILE A 4 13.39 -2.18 -3.94
N LYS A 5 12.19 -1.61 -3.83
CA LYS A 5 11.81 -0.69 -2.74
C LYS A 5 10.32 -0.75 -2.47
N PHE A 6 9.96 -0.21 -1.32
CA PHE A 6 8.61 -0.28 -0.77
C PHE A 6 8.20 1.07 -0.21
N ARG A 7 6.89 1.28 -0.17
CA ARG A 7 6.22 2.33 0.59
C ARG A 7 5.10 1.69 1.41
N ALA A 8 4.56 2.40 2.38
CA ALA A 8 3.48 1.87 3.20
C ALA A 8 2.43 2.93 3.53
N TRP A 9 1.16 2.52 3.51
CA TRP A 9 0.07 3.30 4.06
C TRP A 9 -0.16 2.91 5.52
N ASN A 10 0.05 3.87 6.42
CA ASN A 10 -0.25 3.69 7.83
C ASN A 10 -1.72 4.08 8.09
N LYS A 11 -2.55 3.08 8.40
CA LYS A 11 -3.99 3.22 8.59
C LYS A 11 -4.36 3.96 9.88
N GLU A 12 -3.49 4.04 10.87
CA GLU A 12 -3.74 4.80 12.10
C GLU A 12 -3.50 6.29 11.89
N SER A 13 -2.31 6.64 11.40
CA SER A 13 -1.92 8.02 11.15
C SER A 13 -2.49 8.61 9.86
N LYS A 14 -3.06 7.76 8.98
CA LYS A 14 -3.58 8.11 7.65
C LYS A 14 -2.52 8.79 6.78
N LYS A 15 -1.31 8.23 6.76
CA LYS A 15 -0.16 8.77 6.02
C LYS A 15 0.51 7.72 5.17
N MET A 16 0.98 8.16 4.00
CA MET A 16 1.91 7.39 3.17
C MET A 16 3.33 7.64 3.67
N GLY A 17 4.08 6.56 3.87
CA GLY A 17 5.48 6.56 4.24
C GLY A 17 6.32 5.85 3.20
N ASP A 18 7.54 6.32 2.99
CA ASP A 18 8.56 5.65 2.19
C ASP A 18 9.24 4.51 2.96
N GLY A 19 10.33 3.97 2.41
CA GLY A 19 11.07 2.87 3.04
C GLY A 19 11.64 3.21 4.42
N GLU A 20 12.09 4.45 4.63
CA GLU A 20 12.60 4.90 5.94
C GLU A 20 11.46 5.01 6.96
N SER A 21 10.33 5.58 6.55
CA SER A 21 9.12 5.68 7.37
C SER A 21 8.62 4.30 7.77
N LEU A 22 8.56 3.36 6.82
CA LEU A 22 8.20 1.97 7.05
C LEU A 22 9.13 1.32 8.07
N ALA A 23 10.46 1.44 7.89
CA ALA A 23 11.42 0.89 8.83
C ALA A 23 11.24 1.46 10.25
N SER A 24 10.98 2.76 10.36
CA SER A 24 10.72 3.45 11.64
C SER A 24 9.44 2.94 12.33
N TRP A 25 8.35 2.78 11.58
CA TRP A 25 7.10 2.23 12.11
C TRP A 25 7.27 0.78 12.57
N CYS A 26 7.96 -0.06 11.79
CA CYS A 26 8.27 -1.43 12.18
C CYS A 26 9.11 -1.50 13.47
N LEU A 27 10.13 -0.64 13.62
CA LEU A 27 10.98 -0.59 14.81
C LEU A 27 10.21 -0.09 16.05
N THR A 28 9.32 0.89 15.88
CA THR A 28 8.50 1.41 16.98
C THR A 28 7.61 0.31 17.57
N GLU A 29 6.96 -0.48 16.71
CA GLU A 29 6.12 -1.59 17.16
C GLU A 29 6.92 -2.71 17.83
N LEU A 30 8.08 -3.07 17.28
CA LEU A 30 8.99 -4.03 17.92
C LEU A 30 9.39 -3.58 19.33
N ASN A 31 9.74 -2.30 19.48
CA ASN A 31 10.09 -1.72 20.77
C ASN A 31 8.90 -1.71 21.74
N ASN A 32 7.70 -1.38 21.27
CA ASN A 32 6.48 -1.43 22.07
C ASN A 32 6.20 -2.86 22.56
N GLY A 33 6.36 -3.86 21.69
CA GLY A 33 6.22 -5.28 22.07
C GLY A 33 7.23 -5.72 23.14
N ILE A 34 8.49 -5.34 22.99
CA ILE A 34 9.56 -5.63 23.97
C ILE A 34 9.28 -4.94 25.31
N ALA A 35 8.92 -3.65 25.31
CA ALA A 35 8.64 -2.88 26.51
C ALA A 35 7.44 -3.44 27.30
N MET A 36 6.37 -3.82 26.60
CA MET A 36 5.19 -4.46 27.19
C MET A 36 5.52 -5.81 27.83
N GLY A 37 6.35 -6.63 27.15
CA GLY A 37 6.83 -7.91 27.67
C GLY A 37 7.68 -7.77 28.94
N LEU A 38 8.56 -6.77 28.99
CA LEU A 38 9.37 -6.46 30.18
C LEU A 38 8.55 -5.89 31.34
N ALA A 39 7.46 -5.16 31.05
CA ALA A 39 6.57 -4.59 32.06
C ALA A 39 5.65 -5.61 32.74
N GLY A 40 5.72 -6.91 32.36
CA GLY A 40 4.86 -7.96 32.92
C GLY A 40 3.37 -7.74 32.64
N MET A 41 3.03 -6.90 31.66
CA MET A 41 1.65 -6.62 31.28
C MET A 41 1.12 -7.82 30.49
N HIS A 42 0.09 -8.47 31.02
CA HIS A 42 -0.46 -9.71 30.47
C HIS A 42 -0.83 -9.61 28.99
N GLN A 43 -0.53 -10.71 28.31
CA GLN A 43 -0.54 -11.00 26.87
C GLN A 43 -1.90 -10.86 26.15
N GLU A 44 -2.95 -10.40 26.83
CA GLU A 44 -4.32 -10.32 26.28
C GLU A 44 -4.46 -9.27 25.16
N ARG A 45 -3.54 -8.28 25.08
CA ARG A 45 -3.48 -7.34 23.96
C ARG A 45 -2.79 -7.89 22.72
N TYR A 46 -2.10 -9.04 22.83
CA TYR A 46 -1.22 -9.60 21.79
C TYR A 46 -1.52 -11.07 21.45
N ASP A 47 -2.58 -11.66 22.01
CA ASP A 47 -3.09 -12.97 21.56
C ASP A 47 -3.78 -12.88 20.19
N ASN A 48 -4.03 -11.66 19.71
CA ASN A 48 -4.39 -11.34 18.34
C ASN A 48 -3.11 -11.12 17.52
N ARG A 49 -2.46 -12.19 17.07
CA ARG A 49 -1.32 -12.11 16.12
C ARG A 49 -1.69 -11.49 14.76
N GLU A 50 -2.90 -10.95 14.61
CA GLU A 50 -3.39 -10.24 13.42
C GLU A 50 -2.94 -8.77 13.36
N ASP A 51 -2.45 -8.15 14.44
CA ASP A 51 -2.45 -6.68 14.53
C ASP A 51 -1.24 -5.90 13.97
N PHE A 52 -0.09 -6.53 13.73
CA PHE A 52 1.06 -5.82 13.13
C PHE A 52 0.81 -5.49 11.65
N HIS A 53 0.22 -6.45 10.92
CA HIS A 53 -0.13 -6.30 9.51
C HIS A 53 -1.47 -5.60 9.32
N SER A 54 -2.32 -5.50 10.35
CA SER A 54 -3.64 -4.90 10.18
C SER A 54 -3.56 -3.40 9.92
N HIS A 55 -2.57 -2.69 10.49
CA HIS A 55 -2.44 -1.23 10.46
C HIS A 55 -1.52 -0.68 9.36
N LEU A 56 -0.61 -1.48 8.81
CA LEU A 56 0.30 -1.06 7.72
C LEU A 56 -0.03 -1.81 6.43
N GLU A 57 -0.39 -1.08 5.38
CA GLU A 57 -0.52 -1.64 4.03
C GLU A 57 0.79 -1.42 3.27
N ILE A 58 1.58 -2.47 3.03
CA ILE A 58 2.87 -2.38 2.34
C ILE A 58 2.63 -2.50 0.83
N MET A 59 3.26 -1.62 0.06
CA MET A 59 3.14 -1.55 -1.41
C MET A 59 4.54 -1.59 -2.04
N GLN A 60 4.76 -2.52 -2.97
CA GLN A 60 6.04 -2.65 -3.67
C GLN A 60 6.06 -1.82 -4.95
N TYR A 61 7.21 -1.21 -5.23
CA TYR A 61 7.50 -0.57 -6.51
C TYR A 61 7.49 -1.61 -7.64
N THR A 62 6.81 -1.28 -8.74
CA THR A 62 6.69 -2.16 -9.91
C THR A 62 7.98 -2.23 -10.74
N GLY A 63 8.85 -1.21 -10.63
CA GLY A 63 9.96 -1.01 -11.55
C GLY A 63 9.66 -0.05 -12.70
N LEU A 64 8.42 0.47 -12.79
CA LEU A 64 7.92 1.32 -13.87
C LEU A 64 7.58 2.72 -13.38
N LYS A 65 7.53 3.66 -14.32
CA LYS A 65 7.14 5.05 -14.07
C LYS A 65 6.06 5.49 -15.04
N ASP A 66 5.19 6.38 -14.58
CA ASP A 66 4.14 6.98 -15.39
C ASP A 66 4.71 7.97 -16.42
N SER A 67 3.83 8.55 -17.24
CA SER A 67 4.19 9.54 -18.26
C SER A 67 4.74 10.86 -17.69
N LEU A 68 4.56 11.09 -16.39
CA LEU A 68 5.09 12.23 -15.64
C LEU A 68 6.37 11.87 -14.86
N ASN A 69 6.92 10.68 -15.08
CA ASN A 69 8.12 10.14 -14.42
C ASN A 69 7.96 9.90 -12.90
N ASN A 70 6.73 9.78 -12.41
CA ASN A 70 6.44 9.30 -11.06
C ASN A 70 6.53 7.78 -11.01
N GLU A 71 6.92 7.26 -9.86
CA GLU A 71 7.05 5.82 -9.64
C GLU A 71 5.70 5.15 -9.40
N GLU A 72 5.48 4.02 -10.06
CA GLU A 72 4.25 3.24 -9.95
C GLU A 72 4.42 2.08 -8.95
N TYR A 73 3.52 2.01 -7.97
CA TYR A 73 3.50 0.97 -6.96
C TYR A 73 2.23 0.12 -7.10
N PHE A 74 2.29 -1.13 -6.64
CA PHE A 74 1.07 -1.91 -6.45
C PHE A 74 0.12 -1.18 -5.49
N GLY A 75 -1.15 -1.08 -5.86
CA GLY A 75 -2.17 -0.28 -5.19
C GLY A 75 -2.40 1.11 -5.79
N ASP A 76 -1.54 1.60 -6.69
CA ASP A 76 -1.79 2.88 -7.38
C ASP A 76 -2.98 2.80 -8.33
N ILE A 77 -3.70 3.91 -8.43
CA ILE A 77 -4.77 4.14 -9.41
C ILE A 77 -4.19 5.03 -10.50
N ILE A 78 -4.07 4.50 -11.70
CA ILE A 78 -3.60 5.23 -12.88
C ILE A 78 -4.80 5.66 -13.70
N GLN A 79 -4.83 6.93 -14.08
CA GLN A 79 -5.79 7.42 -15.07
C GLN A 79 -5.22 7.17 -16.46
N GLU A 80 -5.95 6.38 -17.24
CA GLU A 80 -5.68 6.12 -18.65
C GLU A 80 -6.49 7.13 -19.49
N ASP A 81 -6.38 7.07 -20.82
CA ASP A 81 -7.03 8.03 -21.72
C ASP A 81 -8.53 8.22 -21.46
N GLY A 82 -8.96 9.49 -21.50
CA GLY A 82 -10.35 9.92 -21.33
C GLY A 82 -10.88 9.75 -19.90
N TYR A 83 -11.38 8.56 -19.58
CA TYR A 83 -12.24 8.30 -18.40
C TYR A 83 -11.99 6.96 -17.71
N SER A 84 -11.03 6.18 -18.20
CA SER A 84 -10.72 4.87 -17.62
C SER A 84 -9.64 4.98 -16.55
N LYS A 85 -9.78 4.20 -15.49
CA LYS A 85 -8.84 4.10 -14.38
C LYS A 85 -8.45 2.65 -14.21
N ARG A 86 -7.16 2.39 -14.00
CA ARG A 86 -6.64 1.05 -13.74
C ARG A 86 -5.99 1.01 -12.36
N ILE A 87 -6.22 -0.07 -11.64
CA ILE A 87 -5.48 -0.36 -10.40
C ILE A 87 -4.29 -1.25 -10.77
N ILE A 88 -3.11 -0.93 -10.23
CA ILE A 88 -1.94 -1.79 -10.34
C ILE A 88 -2.03 -2.86 -9.24
N GLU A 89 -2.34 -4.10 -9.59
CA GLU A 89 -2.46 -5.19 -8.61
C GLU A 89 -1.22 -6.09 -8.62
N ASP A 90 -0.86 -6.62 -7.45
CA ASP A 90 0.24 -7.59 -7.31
C ASP A 90 -0.25 -8.98 -7.80
N GLY A 91 0.00 -9.29 -9.07
CA GLY A 91 -0.44 -10.55 -9.70
C GLY A 91 -0.61 -10.49 -11.21
N ALA A 92 -1.20 -11.54 -11.80
CA ALA A 92 -1.39 -11.70 -13.25
C ALA A 92 -2.62 -10.95 -13.82
N SER A 93 -3.33 -10.19 -12.99
CA SER A 93 -4.56 -9.51 -13.37
C SER A 93 -4.48 -8.07 -12.90
N ALA A 94 -4.65 -7.11 -13.81
CA ALA A 94 -4.94 -5.72 -13.44
C ALA A 94 -6.45 -5.49 -13.58
N VAL A 95 -7.07 -4.80 -12.63
CA VAL A 95 -8.49 -4.44 -12.72
C VAL A 95 -8.64 -3.07 -13.39
N LEU A 96 -9.38 -3.05 -14.50
CA LEU A 96 -9.74 -1.83 -15.23
C LEU A 96 -11.15 -1.39 -14.85
N PHE A 97 -11.29 -0.17 -14.34
CA PHE A 97 -12.56 0.51 -14.10
C PHE A 97 -12.79 1.53 -15.22
N VAL A 98 -13.90 1.40 -15.94
CA VAL A 98 -14.32 2.38 -16.95
C VAL A 98 -15.50 3.15 -16.40
N SER A 99 -15.39 4.48 -16.31
CA SER A 99 -16.54 5.33 -15.97
C SER A 99 -17.60 5.25 -17.08
N ILE A 100 -18.85 4.93 -16.74
CA ILE A 100 -19.98 4.76 -17.68
C ILE A 100 -20.70 6.11 -17.93
N GLU A 101 -20.18 7.23 -17.43
CA GLU A 101 -20.92 8.51 -17.42
C GLU A 101 -21.13 9.17 -18.79
N ASN A 102 -20.60 8.62 -19.90
CA ASN A 102 -20.97 9.07 -21.25
C ASN A 102 -21.21 7.89 -22.20
N LYS A 103 -22.43 7.34 -22.14
CA LYS A 103 -22.95 6.28 -23.03
C LYS A 103 -23.17 6.70 -24.50
N ASN A 104 -22.69 7.85 -24.96
CA ASN A 104 -23.16 8.39 -26.24
C ASN A 104 -22.32 8.05 -27.47
N ASP A 105 -21.09 7.52 -27.37
CA ASP A 105 -20.26 7.33 -28.58
C ASP A 105 -19.43 6.04 -28.63
N ILE A 106 -19.89 4.94 -28.04
CA ILE A 106 -19.33 3.62 -28.37
C ILE A 106 -20.18 3.00 -29.48
N LYS A 107 -19.80 3.27 -30.73
CA LYS A 107 -20.25 2.49 -31.89
C LYS A 107 -19.27 1.34 -32.10
N TYR A 108 -19.79 0.11 -32.01
CA TYR A 108 -19.11 -1.10 -32.47
C TYR A 108 -18.96 -1.09 -34.00
#